data_AF-A0A0B8N5I2-F1
#
_entry.id   AF-A0A0B8N5I2-F1
#
_cell.length_a   1.000
_cell.length_b   1.000
_cell.length_c   1.000
_cell.angle_alpha   90.00
_cell.angle_beta   90.00
_cell.angle_gamma   90.00
#
_symmetry.space_group_name_H-M   'P 1'
#
loop_
_entity.id
_entity.type
_entity.pdbx_description
1 polymer ?
#
loop_
_entity_poly.entity_id
_entity_poly.type
_entity_poly.pdbx_seq_one_letter_code
_entity_poly.pdbx_strand_id
1 'polypeptide(L)'
;MVIRHVDDYADDRKSTVAVSVSVTVNVTSLPLQQESSFAVSASPSTEPSRALSVVPFSAGSAGPFVAMILDGSRLPTRLELSSDWRDRVPPKEVGRELFEAYSQALNEHHGRHSAANGSADGWYLSAREQAIMLLETPTWNKYCRVHDDLQSDGDYLVRGAATQYGKAVVSMSGNRQAIHSITVSPLWPGCSDSRALEAEVLRCADQIRALRPKFTPKGDWTRHSDAELFELQRRHRQQLIRNSML
;
A
#
# COMPACT_ATOMS: atom_id res chain seq x y z
N MET A 1 -4.41 8.56 -10.17
CA MET A 1 -3.61 7.72 -9.25
C MET A 1 -2.18 8.21 -9.32
N VAL A 2 -1.68 8.87 -8.27
CA VAL A 2 -0.32 9.45 -8.24
C VAL A 2 0.56 8.49 -7.45
N ILE A 3 1.32 7.66 -8.15
CA ILE A 3 2.31 6.77 -7.54
C ILE A 3 3.54 7.63 -7.24
N ARG A 4 3.84 7.87 -5.95
CA ARG A 4 4.99 8.69 -5.56
C ARG A 4 6.28 7.85 -5.62
N HIS A 5 7.19 8.25 -6.50
CA HIS A 5 8.58 7.79 -6.46
C HIS A 5 9.34 8.63 -5.41
N VAL A 6 10.02 7.95 -4.47
CA VAL A 6 10.85 8.60 -3.46
C VAL A 6 12.26 8.71 -4.03
N ASP A 7 12.60 9.87 -4.57
CA ASP A 7 14.00 10.25 -4.83
C ASP A 7 14.54 11.01 -3.61
N ASP A 8 15.79 10.71 -3.22
CA ASP A 8 16.51 11.29 -2.09
C ASP A 8 16.52 12.84 -2.11
N TYR A 9 16.09 13.46 -1.01
CA TYR A 9 16.04 14.93 -0.86
C TYR A 9 17.16 15.43 0.06
N ALA A 10 18.33 15.65 -0.53
CA ALA A 10 19.38 16.47 0.06
C ALA A 10 19.35 17.88 -0.55
N ASP A 11 19.24 18.87 0.34
CA ASP A 11 19.60 20.28 0.18
C ASP A 11 18.72 21.18 -0.72
N ASP A 12 17.84 21.95 -0.07
CA ASP A 12 17.02 23.02 -0.66
C ASP A 12 17.80 24.34 -0.86
N ARG A 13 19.14 24.31 -0.81
CA ARG A 13 19.98 25.48 -1.07
C ARG A 13 20.51 25.46 -2.51
N LYS A 14 19.70 26.03 -3.39
CA LYS A 14 19.94 26.34 -4.82
C LYS A 14 19.76 25.18 -5.78
N SER A 15 18.59 25.13 -6.40
CA SER A 15 18.46 24.53 -7.73
C SER A 15 17.56 25.41 -8.60
N THR A 16 18.17 26.05 -9.59
CA THR A 16 17.47 26.60 -10.75
C THR A 16 17.00 25.39 -11.56
N VAL A 17 15.82 24.87 -11.25
CA VAL A 17 15.26 23.73 -11.98
C VAL A 17 14.66 24.24 -13.28
N ALA A 18 15.36 24.00 -14.39
CA ALA A 18 14.78 24.13 -15.73
C ALA A 18 13.81 22.97 -15.95
N VAL A 19 12.51 23.24 -15.82
CA VAL A 19 11.45 22.27 -16.12
C VAL A 19 11.20 22.29 -17.62
N SER A 20 11.74 21.32 -18.35
CA SER A 20 11.34 21.06 -19.74
C SER A 20 10.08 20.20 -19.75
N VAL A 21 8.93 20.80 -20.07
CA VAL A 21 7.66 20.11 -20.29
C VAL A 21 7.60 19.65 -21.74
N SER A 22 7.77 18.35 -22.00
CA SER A 22 7.50 17.75 -23.30
C SER A 22 6.02 17.38 -23.40
N VAL A 23 5.28 18.10 -24.25
CA VAL A 23 3.86 17.85 -24.57
C VAL A 23 3.80 16.83 -25.71
N THR A 24 3.30 15.63 -25.42
CA THR A 24 3.03 14.62 -26.45
C THR A 24 1.64 14.87 -27.03
N VAL A 25 1.57 15.30 -28.29
CA VAL A 25 0.31 15.48 -29.02
C VAL A 25 -0.08 14.13 -29.63
N ASN A 26 -1.13 13.50 -29.10
CA ASN A 26 -1.72 12.32 -29.74
C ASN A 26 -2.55 12.77 -30.94
N VAL A 27 -2.08 12.46 -32.14
CA VAL A 27 -2.83 12.65 -33.39
C VAL A 27 -3.81 11.49 -33.53
N THR A 28 -5.08 11.74 -33.19
CA THR A 28 -6.18 10.82 -33.45
C THR A 28 -6.57 10.96 -34.92
N SER A 29 -6.21 9.98 -35.75
CA SER A 29 -6.76 9.83 -37.09
C SER A 29 -7.27 8.41 -37.29
N LEU A 30 -8.60 8.25 -37.32
CA LEU A 30 -9.28 7.26 -38.15
C LEU A 30 -10.80 7.49 -38.10
N PRO A 31 -11.42 7.55 -39.29
CA PRO A 31 -12.64 6.78 -39.47
C PRO A 31 -12.59 6.04 -40.81
N LEU A 32 -12.81 4.72 -40.79
CA LEU A 32 -13.36 4.00 -41.93
C LEU A 32 -14.38 3.00 -41.38
N GLN A 33 -15.64 3.33 -41.62
CA GLN A 33 -16.76 2.41 -41.48
C GLN A 33 -16.58 1.28 -42.49
N GLN A 34 -16.70 0.04 -42.02
CA GLN A 34 -17.00 -1.09 -42.89
C GLN A 34 -18.07 -1.94 -42.20
N GLU A 35 -19.32 -1.67 -42.55
CA GLU A 35 -20.47 -2.51 -42.18
C GLU A 35 -20.33 -3.85 -42.92
N SER A 36 -20.09 -4.91 -42.15
CA SER A 36 -20.12 -6.30 -42.64
C SER A 36 -21.25 -7.01 -41.90
N SER A 37 -22.43 -7.03 -42.51
CA SER A 37 -23.57 -7.82 -42.02
C SER A 37 -23.38 -9.28 -42.43
N PHE A 38 -23.11 -10.15 -41.45
CA PHE A 38 -23.21 -11.60 -41.61
C PHE A 38 -24.39 -12.11 -40.76
N ALA A 39 -25.42 -12.62 -41.41
CA ALA A 39 -26.52 -13.32 -40.77
C ALA A 39 -26.04 -14.74 -40.39
N VAL A 40 -25.81 -14.97 -39.10
CA VAL A 40 -25.55 -16.31 -38.54
C VAL A 40 -26.90 -16.93 -38.18
N SER A 41 -27.34 -17.90 -38.98
CA SER A 41 -28.47 -18.77 -38.66
C SER A 41 -27.94 -19.94 -37.81
N ALA A 42 -28.25 -19.93 -36.52
CA ALA A 42 -27.92 -21.02 -35.60
C ALA A 42 -29.19 -21.82 -35.29
N SER A 43 -29.24 -23.07 -35.76
CA SER A 43 -30.24 -24.06 -35.37
C SER A 43 -29.98 -24.55 -33.93
N PRO A 44 -31.01 -24.76 -33.11
CA PRO A 44 -30.82 -25.32 -31.77
C PRO A 44 -30.62 -26.84 -31.86
N SER A 45 -29.39 -27.30 -31.62
CA SER A 45 -29.11 -28.71 -31.37
C SER A 45 -29.44 -29.05 -29.91
N THR A 46 -30.54 -29.77 -29.73
CA THR A 46 -30.94 -30.42 -28.48
C THR A 46 -29.94 -31.52 -28.16
N GLU A 47 -28.96 -31.26 -27.29
CA GLU A 47 -28.16 -32.30 -26.64
C GLU A 47 -28.69 -32.58 -25.23
N PRO A 48 -28.83 -33.86 -24.84
CA PRO A 48 -29.25 -34.25 -23.50
C PRO A 48 -28.13 -33.97 -22.49
N SER A 49 -28.42 -33.10 -21.52
CA SER A 49 -27.59 -32.77 -20.37
C SER A 49 -27.06 -34.03 -19.67
N ARG A 50 -25.79 -34.37 -19.92
CA ARG A 50 -25.05 -35.33 -19.10
C ARG A 50 -24.78 -34.69 -17.75
N ALA A 51 -25.43 -35.22 -16.71
CA ALA A 51 -25.21 -34.82 -15.33
C ALA A 51 -23.72 -34.97 -14.99
N LEU A 52 -23.04 -33.84 -14.82
CA LEU A 52 -21.73 -33.78 -14.20
C LEU A 52 -21.88 -34.30 -12.77
N SER A 53 -21.31 -35.47 -12.52
CA SER A 53 -21.13 -35.95 -11.15
C SER A 53 -20.23 -34.97 -10.43
N VAL A 54 -20.82 -34.21 -9.51
CA VAL A 54 -20.09 -33.41 -8.53
C VAL A 54 -19.24 -34.39 -7.74
N VAL A 55 -17.93 -34.41 -8.03
CA VAL A 55 -16.96 -35.04 -7.14
C VAL A 55 -17.01 -34.22 -5.86
N PRO A 56 -17.38 -34.81 -4.70
CA PRO A 56 -17.28 -34.10 -3.45
C PRO A 56 -15.79 -33.88 -3.18
N PHE A 57 -15.29 -32.68 -3.49
CA PHE A 57 -14.02 -32.22 -2.96
C PHE A 57 -14.22 -32.11 -1.46
N SER A 58 -13.77 -33.14 -0.73
CA SER A 58 -13.70 -33.12 0.71
C SER A 58 -12.68 -32.05 1.08
N ALA A 59 -13.17 -30.83 1.34
CA ALA A 59 -12.45 -29.80 2.05
C ALA A 59 -12.26 -30.29 3.48
N GLY A 60 -11.35 -31.25 3.67
CA GLY A 60 -10.69 -31.41 4.95
C GLY A 60 -10.08 -30.04 5.25
N SER A 61 -10.56 -29.42 6.32
CA SER A 61 -10.10 -28.13 6.81
C SER A 61 -8.62 -28.24 7.20
N ALA A 62 -7.75 -28.27 6.19
CA ALA A 62 -6.35 -27.96 6.34
C ALA A 62 -6.32 -26.47 6.66
N GLY A 63 -5.80 -26.12 7.83
CA GLY A 63 -5.60 -24.73 8.21
C GLY A 63 -4.80 -23.97 7.14
N PRO A 64 -4.78 -22.63 7.21
CA PRO A 64 -4.10 -21.82 6.20
C PRO A 64 -2.62 -22.23 6.10
N PHE A 65 -2.11 -22.39 4.86
CA PHE A 65 -0.71 -22.78 4.63
C PHE A 65 0.28 -21.68 5.01
N VAL A 66 -0.25 -20.46 5.13
CA VAL A 66 0.48 -19.25 5.47
C VAL A 66 -0.26 -18.54 6.60
N ALA A 67 0.47 -18.18 7.65
CA ALA A 67 -0.01 -17.33 8.73
C ALA A 67 0.86 -16.07 8.84
N MET A 68 0.24 -14.94 9.14
CA MET A 68 0.92 -13.66 9.33
C MET A 68 0.66 -13.11 10.73
N ILE A 69 1.70 -12.57 11.36
CA ILE A 69 1.58 -11.80 12.61
C ILE A 69 1.76 -10.32 12.28
N LEU A 70 0.78 -9.51 12.66
CA LEU A 70 0.80 -8.07 12.44
C LEU A 70 1.19 -7.32 13.72
N ASP A 71 1.83 -6.18 13.57
CA ASP A 71 2.00 -5.23 14.67
C ASP A 71 0.77 -4.31 14.83
N GLY A 72 0.83 -3.40 15.82
CA GLY A 72 -0.20 -2.37 16.02
C GLY A 72 -0.37 -1.39 14.86
N SER A 73 0.54 -1.39 13.87
CA SER A 73 0.40 -0.64 12.63
C SER A 73 -0.24 -1.46 11.52
N ARG A 74 -0.74 -2.68 11.80
CA ARG A 74 -1.39 -3.57 10.83
C ARG A 74 -0.46 -3.98 9.69
N LEU A 75 0.85 -3.98 9.94
CA LEU A 75 1.87 -4.43 9.00
C LEU A 75 2.50 -5.74 9.48
N PRO A 76 2.87 -6.66 8.58
CA PRO A 76 3.54 -7.90 8.93
C PRO A 76 4.82 -7.65 9.76
N THR A 77 5.02 -8.50 10.77
CA THR A 77 6.24 -8.62 11.56
C THR A 77 6.81 -10.03 11.55
N ARG A 78 5.98 -11.02 11.21
CA ARG A 78 6.38 -12.41 11.06
C ARG A 78 5.53 -13.11 10.01
N LEU A 79 6.14 -14.02 9.26
CA LEU A 79 5.47 -14.88 8.29
C LEU A 79 5.77 -16.34 8.63
N GLU A 80 4.74 -17.13 8.86
CA GLU A 80 4.87 -18.56 9.14
C GLU A 80 4.29 -19.35 7.96
N LEU A 81 5.11 -20.20 7.35
CA LEU A 81 4.69 -21.08 6.25
C LEU A 81 4.72 -22.53 6.74
N SER A 82 3.72 -23.32 6.36
CA SER A 82 3.69 -24.75 6.66
C SER A 82 4.86 -25.48 5.97
N SER A 83 5.29 -26.60 6.53
CA SER A 83 6.40 -27.39 5.95
C SER A 83 6.10 -27.94 4.55
N ASP A 84 4.81 -28.14 4.24
CA ASP A 84 4.29 -28.66 2.99
C ASP A 84 3.72 -27.58 2.05
N TRP A 85 3.92 -26.29 2.38
CA TRP A 85 3.29 -25.19 1.65
C TRP A 85 3.65 -25.19 0.15
N ARG A 86 4.92 -25.48 -0.17
CA ARG A 86 5.45 -25.50 -1.55
C ARG A 86 4.82 -26.58 -2.42
N ASP A 87 4.33 -27.66 -1.81
CA ASP A 87 3.72 -28.78 -2.52
C ASP A 87 2.23 -28.50 -2.79
N ARG A 88 1.65 -27.53 -2.07
CA ARG A 88 0.21 -27.22 -2.12
C ARG A 88 -0.12 -25.90 -2.79
N VAL A 89 0.75 -24.90 -2.68
CA VAL A 89 0.55 -23.56 -3.24
C VAL A 89 1.38 -23.42 -4.50
N PRO A 90 0.77 -23.39 -5.70
CA PRO A 90 1.54 -23.22 -6.92
C PRO A 90 2.20 -21.83 -6.97
N PRO A 91 3.38 -21.66 -7.60
CA PRO A 91 4.12 -20.39 -7.61
C PRO A 91 3.30 -19.16 -8.06
N LYS A 92 2.33 -19.35 -8.95
CA LYS A 92 1.41 -18.30 -9.44
C LYS A 92 0.37 -17.83 -8.41
N GLU A 93 0.10 -18.61 -7.37
CA GLU A 93 -0.90 -18.32 -6.33
C GLU A 93 -0.27 -17.82 -5.03
N VAL A 94 1.06 -17.85 -4.90
CA VAL A 94 1.80 -17.41 -3.70
C VAL A 94 1.40 -16.00 -3.27
N GLY A 95 1.32 -15.04 -4.20
CA GLY A 95 0.91 -13.67 -3.88
C GLY A 95 -0.52 -13.57 -3.34
N ARG A 96 -1.43 -14.37 -3.88
CA ARG A 96 -2.83 -14.44 -3.42
C ARG A 96 -2.91 -15.05 -2.02
N GLU A 97 -2.23 -16.18 -1.80
CA GLU A 97 -2.18 -16.87 -0.51
C GLU A 97 -1.62 -15.95 0.60
N LEU A 98 -0.54 -15.21 0.30
CA LEU A 98 0.03 -14.22 1.21
C LEU A 98 -0.97 -13.11 1.55
N PHE A 99 -1.70 -12.62 0.56
CA PHE A 99 -2.70 -11.56 0.77
C PHE A 99 -3.94 -12.06 1.54
N GLU A 100 -4.36 -13.30 1.32
CA GLU A 100 -5.42 -13.94 2.09
C GLU A 100 -5.00 -14.13 3.56
N ALA A 101 -3.77 -14.62 3.81
CA ALA A 101 -3.19 -14.72 5.15
C ALA A 101 -3.11 -13.36 5.86
N TYR A 102 -2.69 -12.31 5.13
CA TYR A 102 -2.72 -10.94 5.63
C TYR A 102 -4.13 -10.49 6.01
N SER A 103 -5.12 -10.72 5.14
CA SER A 103 -6.51 -10.31 5.33
C SER A 103 -7.13 -11.02 6.54
N GLN A 104 -6.83 -12.31 6.72
CA GLN A 104 -7.23 -13.07 7.89
C GLN A 104 -6.59 -12.50 9.17
N ALA A 105 -5.27 -12.29 9.17
CA ALA A 105 -4.56 -11.72 10.32
C ALA A 105 -5.10 -10.32 10.69
N LEU A 106 -5.46 -9.52 9.69
CA LEU A 106 -6.07 -8.20 9.87
C LEU A 106 -7.47 -8.31 10.52
N ASN A 107 -8.30 -9.25 10.07
CA ASN A 107 -9.62 -9.49 10.66
C ASN A 107 -9.52 -9.98 12.11
N GLU A 108 -8.59 -10.88 12.40
CA GLU A 108 -8.30 -11.33 13.77
C GLU A 108 -7.81 -10.16 14.65
N HIS A 109 -6.95 -9.31 14.10
CA HIS A 109 -6.46 -8.11 14.78
C HIS A 109 -7.64 -7.18 15.14
N HIS A 110 -8.54 -6.89 14.21
CA HIS A 110 -9.74 -6.10 14.49
C HIS A 110 -10.65 -6.75 15.54
N GLY A 111 -10.90 -8.06 15.45
CA GLY A 111 -11.74 -8.78 16.41
C GLY A 111 -11.19 -8.74 17.84
N ARG A 112 -9.86 -8.82 18.00
CA ARG A 112 -9.20 -8.69 19.32
C ARG A 112 -9.30 -7.27 19.88
N HIS A 113 -9.12 -6.24 19.04
CA HIS A 113 -9.20 -4.83 19.48
C HIS A 113 -10.63 -4.35 19.73
N SER A 114 -11.64 -4.88 19.02
CA SER A 114 -13.04 -4.58 19.34
C SER A 114 -13.48 -5.19 20.67
N ALA A 115 -12.90 -6.31 21.10
CA ALA A 115 -13.17 -6.92 22.39
C ALA A 115 -12.39 -6.26 23.54
N ALA A 116 -11.17 -5.77 23.25
CA ALA A 116 -10.33 -5.02 24.19
C ALA A 116 -10.58 -3.51 24.02
N ASN A 117 -11.66 -2.99 24.59
CA ASN A 117 -11.96 -1.56 24.60
C ASN A 117 -10.73 -0.73 25.01
N GLY A 118 -10.18 0.01 24.05
CA GLY A 118 -9.21 1.08 24.30
C GLY A 118 -7.76 0.68 24.04
N SER A 119 -7.34 0.76 22.79
CA SER A 119 -6.00 1.28 22.48
C SER A 119 -6.02 1.92 21.11
N ALA A 120 -5.60 3.18 21.08
CA ALA A 120 -5.50 4.02 19.91
C ALA A 120 -4.83 3.24 18.77
N ASP A 121 -5.46 3.28 17.60
CA ASP A 121 -4.85 2.90 16.34
C ASP A 121 -3.49 3.61 16.24
N GLY A 122 -2.39 2.91 16.56
CA GLY A 122 -1.05 3.50 16.70
C GLY A 122 -0.46 4.05 15.40
N TRP A 123 -1.21 3.97 14.31
CA TRP A 123 -0.90 4.52 13.00
C TRP A 123 -1.66 5.84 12.73
N TYR A 124 -2.70 6.19 13.49
CA TYR A 124 -3.43 7.44 13.34
C TYR A 124 -2.87 8.50 14.30
N LEU A 125 -2.33 9.57 13.71
CA LEU A 125 -1.89 10.73 14.49
C LEU A 125 -3.13 11.44 15.03
N SER A 126 -3.15 11.71 16.33
CA SER A 126 -4.18 12.54 16.95
C SER A 126 -4.18 13.94 16.32
N ALA A 127 -5.32 14.63 16.37
CA ALA A 127 -5.43 16.00 15.83
C ALA A 127 -4.38 16.94 16.46
N ARG A 128 -4.02 16.70 17.73
CA ARG A 128 -2.94 17.39 18.45
C ARG A 128 -1.57 17.14 17.81
N GLU A 129 -1.21 15.88 17.57
CA GLU A 129 0.06 15.50 16.94
C GLU A 129 0.16 16.06 15.52
N GLN A 130 -0.94 16.02 14.76
CA GLN A 130 -1.02 16.61 13.43
C GLN A 130 -0.77 18.12 13.46
N ALA A 131 -1.39 18.85 14.40
CA ALA A 131 -1.18 20.28 14.57
C ALA A 131 0.28 20.61 14.92
N ILE A 132 0.88 19.84 15.82
CA ILE A 132 2.29 19.98 16.20
C ILE A 132 3.22 19.73 15.00
N MET A 133 3.01 18.67 14.22
CA MET A 133 3.82 18.43 13.02
C MET A 133 3.78 19.59 12.04
N LEU A 134 2.61 20.19 11.84
CA LEU A 134 2.44 21.33 10.96
C LEU A 134 3.10 22.60 11.50
N LEU A 135 3.05 22.82 12.83
CA LEU A 135 3.74 23.91 13.51
C LEU A 135 5.27 23.84 13.37
N GLU A 136 5.84 22.64 13.35
CA GLU A 136 7.30 22.45 13.23
C GLU A 136 7.83 22.61 11.79
N THR A 137 6.97 22.94 10.83
CA THR A 137 7.40 23.18 9.45
C THR A 137 7.97 24.59 9.26
N PRO A 138 9.19 24.73 8.73
CA PRO A 138 9.85 26.03 8.58
C PRO A 138 9.42 26.82 7.34
N THR A 139 8.85 26.16 6.32
CA THR A 139 8.54 26.77 5.02
C THR A 139 7.15 26.37 4.54
N TRP A 140 6.52 27.22 3.72
CA TRP A 140 5.19 26.95 3.15
C TRP A 140 5.17 25.65 2.33
N ASN A 141 6.18 25.41 1.50
CA ASN A 141 6.27 24.18 0.70
C ASN A 141 6.32 22.92 1.60
N LYS A 142 7.08 22.97 2.70
CA LYS A 142 7.14 21.87 3.66
C LYS A 142 5.83 21.71 4.43
N TYR A 143 5.17 22.82 4.79
CA TYR A 143 3.83 22.80 5.38
C TYR A 143 2.83 22.09 4.46
N CYS A 144 2.75 22.48 3.19
CA CYS A 144 1.86 21.85 2.21
C CYS A 144 2.16 20.37 2.05
N ARG A 145 3.44 19.98 1.91
CA ARG A 145 3.83 18.56 1.82
C ARG A 145 3.39 17.76 3.04
N VAL A 146 3.69 18.24 4.26
CA VAL A 146 3.29 17.56 5.49
C VAL A 146 1.77 17.52 5.61
N HIS A 147 1.06 18.58 5.25
CA HIS A 147 -0.40 18.62 5.27
C HIS A 147 -1.02 17.64 4.28
N ASP A 148 -0.54 17.62 3.04
CA ASP A 148 -0.97 16.69 2.01
C ASP A 148 -0.63 15.25 2.39
N ASP A 149 0.52 15.04 3.03
CA ASP A 149 0.83 13.76 3.63
C ASP A 149 -0.23 13.44 4.67
N LEU A 150 -0.42 14.24 5.72
CA LEU A 150 -1.39 13.97 6.78
C LEU A 150 -2.81 13.67 6.26
N GLN A 151 -3.26 14.36 5.20
CA GLN A 151 -4.57 14.15 4.59
C GLN A 151 -4.63 12.99 3.60
N SER A 152 -3.54 12.67 2.91
CA SER A 152 -3.50 11.56 1.98
C SER A 152 -3.44 10.25 2.76
N ASP A 153 -4.30 9.30 2.40
CA ASP A 153 -4.13 7.91 2.83
C ASP A 153 -2.76 7.34 2.38
N GLY A 154 -2.13 7.97 1.38
CA GLY A 154 -0.77 7.72 0.93
C GLY A 154 -0.66 6.35 0.29
N ASP A 155 -0.94 6.25 -1.01
CA ASP A 155 -0.70 5.00 -1.74
C ASP A 155 0.80 4.74 -1.83
N TYR A 156 1.24 3.72 -1.10
CA TYR A 156 2.59 3.22 -1.09
C TYR A 156 2.72 2.08 -2.08
N LEU A 157 3.74 2.13 -2.94
CA LEU A 157 4.18 1.01 -3.76
C LEU A 157 5.64 0.72 -3.41
N VAL A 158 5.87 -0.39 -2.74
CA VAL A 158 7.19 -0.82 -2.31
C VAL A 158 7.64 -2.06 -3.07
N ARG A 159 8.96 -2.22 -3.18
CA ARG A 159 9.58 -3.29 -3.96
C ARG A 159 10.64 -4.00 -3.11
N GLY A 160 10.60 -5.33 -3.18
CA GLY A 160 11.58 -6.21 -2.56
C GLY A 160 13.01 -5.96 -3.05
N ALA A 161 13.98 -6.52 -2.33
CA ALA A 161 15.41 -6.46 -2.70
C ALA A 161 15.69 -7.37 -3.89
N ALA A 162 15.13 -8.58 -3.85
CA ALA A 162 15.35 -9.58 -4.86
C ALA A 162 14.76 -9.11 -6.21
N THR A 163 15.58 -9.25 -7.25
CA THR A 163 15.20 -8.91 -8.62
C THR A 163 15.40 -10.10 -9.54
N GLN A 164 14.53 -10.23 -10.53
CA GLN A 164 14.63 -11.20 -11.61
C GLN A 164 14.36 -10.48 -12.93
N TYR A 165 15.27 -10.63 -13.90
CA TYR A 165 15.20 -9.92 -15.18
C TYR A 165 15.03 -8.39 -15.02
N GLY A 166 15.71 -7.80 -14.03
CA GLY A 166 15.65 -6.37 -13.74
C GLY A 166 14.34 -5.87 -13.11
N LYS A 167 13.41 -6.77 -12.73
CA LYS A 167 12.16 -6.44 -12.03
C LYS A 167 12.18 -7.00 -10.61
N ALA A 168 11.61 -6.26 -9.66
CA ALA A 168 11.44 -6.75 -8.30
C ALA A 168 10.56 -8.00 -8.29
N VAL A 169 10.98 -9.03 -7.56
CA VAL A 169 10.25 -10.31 -7.51
C VAL A 169 9.09 -10.25 -6.52
N VAL A 170 9.21 -9.44 -5.47
CA VAL A 170 8.10 -9.13 -4.57
C VAL A 170 7.80 -7.65 -4.69
N SER A 171 6.53 -7.31 -4.83
CA SER A 171 6.04 -5.94 -4.62
C SER A 171 4.79 -5.94 -3.77
N MET A 172 4.63 -4.89 -2.99
CA MET A 172 3.51 -4.71 -2.09
C MET A 172 2.97 -3.31 -2.30
N SER A 173 1.64 -3.19 -2.39
CA SER A 173 0.98 -1.90 -2.40
C SER A 173 0.03 -1.80 -1.21
N GLY A 174 -0.13 -0.61 -0.69
CA GLY A 174 -0.98 -0.35 0.46
C GLY A 174 -1.06 1.13 0.74
N ASN A 175 -1.67 1.45 1.86
CA ASN A 175 -1.76 2.81 2.37
C ASN A 175 -1.40 2.83 3.87
N ARG A 176 -1.74 3.92 4.55
CA ARG A 176 -1.52 4.03 6.00
C ARG A 176 -2.31 3.03 6.84
N GLN A 177 -3.43 2.57 6.32
CA GLN A 177 -4.38 1.76 7.06
C GLN A 177 -4.11 0.27 6.87
N ALA A 178 -3.78 -0.14 5.64
CA ALA A 178 -3.65 -1.54 5.29
C ALA A 178 -2.79 -1.77 4.04
N ILE A 179 -2.38 -3.02 3.84
CA ILE A 179 -1.86 -3.52 2.58
C ILE A 179 -3.05 -3.83 1.66
N HIS A 180 -2.98 -3.42 0.40
CA HIS A 180 -4.01 -3.63 -0.62
C HIS A 180 -3.64 -4.75 -1.60
N SER A 181 -2.34 -5.00 -1.82
CA SER A 181 -1.90 -6.12 -2.65
C SER A 181 -0.51 -6.59 -2.26
N ILE A 182 -0.29 -7.90 -2.43
CA ILE A 182 1.00 -8.55 -2.37
C ILE A 182 1.17 -9.32 -3.68
N THR A 183 2.19 -8.99 -4.43
CA THR A 183 2.50 -9.63 -5.71
C THR A 183 3.85 -10.28 -5.64
N VAL A 184 3.93 -11.53 -6.11
CA VAL A 184 5.17 -12.31 -6.14
C VAL A 184 5.35 -12.88 -7.55
N SER A 185 6.55 -12.75 -8.11
CA SER A 185 6.90 -13.28 -9.43
C SER A 185 6.87 -14.81 -9.39
N PRO A 186 6.04 -15.49 -10.22
CA PRO A 186 5.98 -16.95 -10.23
C PRO A 186 7.26 -17.59 -10.79
N LEU A 187 8.09 -16.82 -11.50
CA LEU A 187 9.35 -17.28 -12.07
C LEU A 187 10.49 -17.23 -11.05
N TRP A 188 10.30 -16.60 -9.90
CA TRP A 188 11.35 -16.42 -8.91
C TRP A 188 11.62 -17.74 -8.17
N PRO A 189 12.84 -18.29 -8.22
CA PRO A 189 13.15 -19.55 -7.55
C PRO A 189 12.98 -19.49 -6.02
N GLY A 190 13.09 -18.29 -5.43
CA GLY A 190 12.87 -18.07 -4.00
C GLY A 190 11.41 -18.25 -3.57
N CYS A 191 10.46 -18.37 -4.50
CA CYS A 191 9.09 -18.75 -4.18
C CYS A 191 8.95 -20.13 -3.53
N SER A 192 9.97 -20.99 -3.58
CA SER A 192 9.93 -22.29 -2.89
C SER A 192 10.70 -22.28 -1.57
N ASP A 193 11.47 -21.22 -1.29
CA ASP A 193 12.22 -21.04 -0.05
C ASP A 193 11.43 -20.13 0.90
N SER A 194 10.90 -20.73 1.97
CA SER A 194 10.10 -20.02 2.97
C SER A 194 10.86 -18.85 3.60
N ARG A 195 12.18 -19.00 3.83
CA ARG A 195 12.99 -17.94 4.45
C ARG A 195 13.23 -16.78 3.50
N ALA A 196 13.50 -17.07 2.22
CA ALA A 196 13.66 -16.04 1.21
C ALA A 196 12.36 -15.24 1.02
N LEU A 197 11.22 -15.93 0.96
CA LEU A 197 9.91 -15.31 0.83
C LEU A 197 9.55 -14.46 2.05
N GLU A 198 9.75 -14.98 3.27
CA GLU A 198 9.56 -14.22 4.52
C GLU A 198 10.41 -12.95 4.54
N ALA A 199 11.71 -13.06 4.26
CA ALA A 199 12.62 -11.92 4.28
C ALA A 199 12.18 -10.80 3.31
N GLU A 200 11.74 -11.15 2.09
CA GLU A 200 11.28 -10.17 1.10
C GLU A 200 9.95 -9.50 1.47
N VAL A 201 9.00 -10.28 2.03
CA VAL A 201 7.71 -9.75 2.47
C VAL A 201 7.90 -8.81 3.67
N LEU A 202 8.69 -9.22 4.67
CA LEU A 202 8.96 -8.38 5.84
C LEU A 202 9.75 -7.12 5.47
N ARG A 203 10.69 -7.22 4.53
CA ARG A 203 11.39 -6.04 4.00
C ARG A 203 10.43 -5.05 3.33
N CYS A 204 9.48 -5.53 2.51
CA CYS A 204 8.45 -4.68 1.94
C CYS A 204 7.61 -4.00 3.05
N ALA A 205 7.20 -4.75 4.06
CA ALA A 205 6.46 -4.21 5.20
C ALA A 205 7.26 -3.12 5.94
N ASP A 206 8.56 -3.33 6.16
CA ASP A 206 9.45 -2.33 6.78
C ASP A 206 9.60 -1.07 5.93
N GLN A 207 9.66 -1.21 4.60
CA GLN A 207 9.65 -0.05 3.70
C GLN A 207 8.34 0.75 3.83
N ILE A 208 7.17 0.10 3.86
CA ILE A 208 5.90 0.79 4.09
C ILE A 208 5.92 1.48 5.47
N ARG A 209 6.42 0.79 6.50
CA ARG A 209 6.56 1.34 7.86
C ARG A 209 7.47 2.57 7.91
N ALA A 210 8.51 2.62 7.06
CA ALA A 210 9.40 3.76 6.93
C ALA A 210 8.77 4.94 6.17
N LEU A 211 7.87 4.67 5.21
CA LEU A 211 7.16 5.69 4.43
C LEU A 211 5.98 6.34 5.19
N ARG A 212 5.50 5.71 6.26
CA ARG A 212 4.44 6.27 7.10
C ARG A 212 4.97 7.46 7.92
N PRO A 213 4.21 8.56 8.04
CA PRO A 213 4.62 9.70 8.87
C PRO A 213 4.83 9.26 10.32
N LYS A 214 5.96 9.65 10.90
CA LYS A 214 6.28 9.40 12.32
C LYS A 214 6.21 10.70 13.08
N PHE A 215 5.39 10.72 14.13
CA PHE A 215 5.36 11.84 15.05
C PHE A 215 6.62 11.83 15.92
N THR A 216 7.49 12.81 15.69
CA THR A 216 8.73 13.03 16.46
C THR A 216 8.85 14.52 16.76
N PRO A 217 8.07 15.04 17.73
CA PRO A 217 8.08 16.45 18.05
C PRO A 217 9.46 16.86 18.53
N LYS A 218 9.97 17.97 17.98
CA LYS A 218 11.24 18.58 18.39
C LYS A 218 11.05 19.51 19.58
N GLY A 219 9.88 20.16 19.67
CA GLY A 219 9.54 21.09 20.73
C GLY A 219 8.87 20.43 21.93
N ASP A 220 8.97 21.08 23.10
CA ASP A 220 8.10 20.76 24.25
C ASP A 220 6.73 21.42 24.03
N TRP A 221 5.77 20.62 23.59
CA TRP A 221 4.39 21.06 23.35
C TRP A 221 3.44 20.74 24.50
N THR A 222 3.94 20.15 25.60
CA THR A 222 3.09 19.66 26.70
C THR A 222 2.32 20.77 27.42
N ARG A 223 2.85 22.00 27.38
CA ARG A 223 2.27 23.17 28.06
C ARG A 223 1.08 23.79 27.33
N HIS A 224 0.87 23.45 26.07
CA HIS A 224 -0.18 24.05 25.26
C HIS A 224 -1.46 23.25 25.31
N SER A 225 -2.59 23.92 25.49
CA SER A 225 -3.90 23.27 25.30
C SER A 225 -4.15 22.96 23.82
N ASP A 226 -5.06 22.04 23.51
CA ASP A 226 -5.39 21.72 22.12
C ASP A 226 -5.92 22.96 21.36
N ALA A 227 -6.76 23.77 22.00
CA ALA A 227 -7.27 25.01 21.43
C ALA A 227 -6.14 26.02 21.10
N GLU A 228 -5.15 26.15 21.99
CA GLU A 228 -3.98 26.98 21.75
C GLU A 228 -3.13 26.45 20.59
N LEU A 229 -2.93 25.14 20.48
CA LEU A 229 -2.18 24.55 19.37
C LEU A 229 -2.84 24.81 18.02
N PHE A 230 -4.16 24.62 17.91
CA PHE A 230 -4.88 24.92 16.68
C PHE A 230 -4.83 26.40 16.32
N GLU A 231 -4.88 27.28 17.33
CA GLU A 231 -4.75 28.71 17.13
C GLU A 231 -3.34 29.11 16.66
N LEU A 232 -2.30 28.55 17.28
CA LEU A 232 -0.91 28.73 16.86
C LEU A 232 -0.71 28.21 15.43
N GLN A 233 -1.25 27.04 15.10
CA GLN A 233 -1.15 26.43 13.78
C GLN A 233 -1.77 27.35 12.72
N ARG A 234 -2.94 27.92 13.00
CA ARG A 234 -3.63 28.87 12.12
C ARG A 234 -2.78 30.13 11.86
N ARG A 235 -2.16 30.69 12.89
CA ARG A 235 -1.26 31.86 12.77
C ARG A 235 0.02 31.52 12.00
N HIS A 236 0.63 30.38 12.31
CA HIS A 236 1.81 29.87 11.63
C HIS A 236 1.58 29.72 10.13
N ARG A 237 0.45 29.10 9.75
CA ARG A 237 0.03 28.98 8.34
C ARG A 237 -0.03 30.35 7.64
N GLN A 238 -0.65 31.35 8.27
CA GLN A 238 -0.74 32.70 7.71
C GLN A 238 0.63 33.36 7.55
N GLN A 239 1.52 33.17 8.53
CA GLN A 239 2.88 33.68 8.48
C GLN A 239 3.69 33.04 7.34
N LEU A 240 3.61 31.72 7.18
CA LEU A 240 4.28 31.00 6.08
C LEU A 240 3.80 31.47 4.71
N ILE A 241 2.49 31.68 4.54
CA ILE A 241 1.93 32.21 3.28
C ILE A 241 2.50 33.60 3.00
N ARG A 242 2.47 34.51 3.98
CA ARG A 242 3.00 35.87 3.83
C ARG A 242 4.48 35.86 3.44
N ASN A 243 5.27 35.01 4.09
CA ASN A 243 6.71 34.91 3.83
C ASN A 243 7.03 34.28 2.46
N SER A 244 6.12 33.46 1.90
CA SER A 244 6.31 32.85 0.57
C SER A 244 5.99 33.77 -0.60
N MET A 245 5.31 34.90 -0.35
CA MET A 245 4.95 35.90 -1.36
C MET A 245 5.99 37.02 -1.53
N LEU A 246 7.00 37.05 -0.66
CA LEU A 246 8.12 37.99 -0.67
C LEU A 246 9.33 37.32 -1.32
#